data_AF-A0AAW1EYA5-F1
#
_entry.id   AF-A0AAW1EYA5-F1
#
_cell.length_a   1.000
_cell.length_b   1.000
_cell.length_c   1.000
_cell.angle_alpha   90.00
_cell.angle_beta   90.00
_cell.angle_gamma   90.00
#
_symmetry.space_group_name_H-M   'P 1'
#
loop_
_entity.id
_entity.type
_entity.pdbx_description
1 polymer ?
#
loop_
_entity_poly.entity_id
_entity_poly.type
_entity_poly.pdbx_seq_one_letter_code
_entity_poly.pdbx_strand_id
1 'polypeptide(L)'
;METGSLRAQVLLLQTILSFFCVSLTCQLYSSAKRNDSPVIGILAQAIRGGNREAKEPHAAREPQVADPCPKPNQTAYIPASDVKFLESGGARVVPVMLSQTLEEYKRLFNSING
;
A
#
# COMPACT_ATOMS: atom_id res chain seq x y z
N MET A 1 -11.68 -43.14 43.97
CA MET A 1 -10.60 -42.26 43.46
C MET A 1 -10.67 -42.14 41.93
N GLU A 2 -11.86 -41.98 41.35
CA GLU A 2 -12.10 -42.06 39.89
C GLU A 2 -12.44 -40.69 39.25
N THR A 3 -12.85 -39.72 40.07
CA THR A 3 -13.37 -38.41 39.61
C THR A 3 -12.29 -37.45 39.10
N GLY A 4 -11.03 -37.66 39.47
CA GLY A 4 -9.89 -36.87 38.98
C GLY A 4 -9.49 -37.20 37.54
N SER A 5 -9.63 -38.48 37.15
CA SER A 5 -9.27 -38.96 35.81
C SER A 5 -10.22 -38.42 34.74
N LEU A 6 -11.53 -38.46 35.02
CA LEU A 6 -12.56 -37.97 34.09
C LEU A 6 -12.45 -36.45 33.87
N ARG A 7 -12.18 -35.67 34.92
CA ARG A 7 -11.95 -34.23 34.80
C ARG A 7 -10.73 -33.89 33.95
N ALA A 8 -9.64 -34.65 34.10
CA ALA A 8 -8.44 -34.48 33.28
C ALA A 8 -8.71 -34.82 31.80
N GLN A 9 -9.45 -35.89 31.52
CA GLN A 9 -9.81 -36.27 30.15
C GLN A 9 -10.73 -35.25 29.47
N VAL A 10 -11.70 -34.67 30.20
CA VAL A 10 -12.58 -33.62 29.67
C VAL A 10 -11.79 -32.34 29.34
N LEU A 11 -10.85 -31.93 30.21
CA LEU A 11 -9.99 -30.77 29.95
C LEU A 11 -9.04 -31.01 28.77
N LEU A 12 -8.50 -32.23 28.65
CA LEU A 12 -7.66 -32.61 27.52
C LEU A 12 -8.45 -32.59 26.20
N LEU A 13 -9.68 -33.11 26.18
CA LEU A 13 -10.52 -33.09 24.99
C LEU A 13 -10.90 -31.65 24.60
N GLN A 14 -11.22 -30.80 25.58
CA GLN A 14 -11.58 -29.40 25.34
C GLN A 14 -10.42 -28.58 24.77
N THR A 15 -9.19 -28.83 25.26
CA THR A 15 -7.98 -28.17 24.74
C THR A 15 -7.60 -28.65 23.34
N ILE A 16 -7.76 -29.95 23.06
CA ILE A 16 -7.56 -30.49 21.70
C ILE A 16 -8.60 -29.90 20.73
N LEU A 17 -9.87 -29.85 21.13
CA LEU A 17 -10.95 -29.30 20.29
C LEU A 17 -10.76 -27.81 20.02
N SER A 18 -10.32 -27.02 21.01
CA SER A 18 -10.05 -25.59 20.81
C SER A 18 -8.87 -25.36 19.88
N PHE A 19 -7.78 -26.12 20.04
CA PHE A 19 -6.62 -26.04 19.16
C PHE A 19 -6.95 -26.41 17.71
N PHE A 20 -7.74 -27.48 17.53
CA PHE A 20 -8.22 -27.88 16.21
C PHE A 20 -9.16 -26.84 15.60
N CYS A 21 -10.06 -26.25 16.39
CA CYS A 21 -10.98 -25.19 15.95
C CYS A 21 -10.22 -23.93 15.49
N VAL A 22 -9.20 -23.49 16.24
CA VAL A 22 -8.34 -22.36 15.85
C VAL A 22 -7.55 -22.71 14.58
N SER A 23 -6.97 -23.91 14.51
CA SER A 23 -6.20 -24.34 13.34
C SER A 23 -7.05 -24.41 12.07
N LEU A 24 -8.27 -24.95 12.17
CA LEU A 24 -9.19 -25.08 11.05
C LEU A 24 -9.72 -23.72 10.58
N THR A 25 -10.02 -22.81 11.51
CA THR A 25 -10.42 -21.44 11.17
C THR A 25 -9.25 -20.66 10.54
N CYS A 26 -8.01 -20.84 11.01
CA CYS A 26 -6.82 -20.26 10.38
C CYS A 26 -6.58 -20.75 8.94
N GLN A 27 -6.78 -22.04 8.67
CA GLN A 27 -6.62 -22.60 7.32
C GLN A 27 -7.70 -22.09 6.35
N LEU A 28 -8.95 -22.00 6.80
CA LEU A 28 -10.05 -21.48 5.98
C LEU A 28 -9.90 -19.98 5.70
N TYR A 29 -9.37 -19.20 6.65
CA TYR A 29 -9.12 -17.77 6.46
C TYR A 29 -8.01 -17.48 5.43
N SER A 30 -6.99 -18.33 5.34
CA SER A 30 -5.83 -18.11 4.48
C SER A 30 -6.09 -18.36 2.98
N SER A 31 -7.27 -18.84 2.60
CA SER A 31 -7.64 -19.21 1.24
C SER A 31 -8.24 -18.07 0.40
N ALA A 32 -7.94 -16.81 0.71
CA ALA A 32 -8.26 -15.71 -0.21
C ALA A 32 -7.26 -15.72 -1.39
N LYS A 33 -7.75 -15.55 -2.62
CA LYS A 33 -6.89 -15.43 -3.82
C LYS A 33 -6.03 -14.17 -3.68
N ARG A 34 -4.75 -14.34 -3.37
CA ARG A 34 -3.81 -13.24 -3.18
C ARG A 34 -3.30 -12.72 -4.52
N ASN A 35 -3.13 -11.40 -4.60
CA ASN A 35 -2.43 -10.75 -5.69
C ASN A 35 -1.02 -10.43 -5.22
N ASP A 36 -0.05 -11.22 -5.66
CA ASP A 36 1.34 -11.12 -5.20
C ASP A 36 2.11 -9.94 -5.83
N SER A 37 1.52 -9.27 -6.83
CA SER A 37 2.06 -8.05 -7.43
C SER A 37 0.95 -7.03 -7.70
N PRO A 38 0.39 -6.41 -6.66
CA PRO A 38 -0.71 -5.46 -6.82
C PRO A 38 -0.26 -4.25 -7.65
N VAL A 39 -1.16 -3.74 -8.49
CA VAL A 39 -0.95 -2.51 -9.25
C VAL A 39 -1.55 -1.35 -8.44
N ILE A 40 -0.71 -0.41 -8.03
CA ILE A 40 -1.10 0.73 -7.19
C ILE A 40 -1.01 2.03 -7.99
N GLY A 41 -2.10 2.80 -7.97
CA GLY A 41 -2.18 4.12 -8.60
C GLY A 41 -1.58 5.22 -7.72
N ILE A 42 -0.64 6.01 -8.24
CA ILE A 42 -0.15 7.22 -7.53
C ILE A 42 -0.70 8.47 -8.22
N LEU A 43 -1.42 9.30 -7.47
CA LEU A 43 -1.94 10.57 -7.98
C LEU A 43 -0.81 11.57 -8.24
N ALA A 44 -0.74 12.06 -9.47
CA ALA A 44 0.20 13.11 -9.84
C ALA A 44 -0.19 14.44 -9.21
N GLN A 45 0.80 15.20 -8.75
CA GLN A 45 0.62 16.52 -8.13
C GLN A 45 0.86 17.61 -9.16
N ALA A 46 0.03 18.66 -9.16
CA ALA A 46 0.19 19.78 -10.07
C ALA A 46 1.48 20.57 -9.77
N ILE A 47 2.22 20.93 -10.81
CA ILE A 47 3.39 21.81 -10.68
C ILE A 47 2.88 23.24 -10.60
N ARG A 48 2.89 23.84 -9.40
CA ARG A 48 2.49 25.23 -9.21
C ARG A 48 3.63 26.14 -9.69
N GLY A 49 3.53 26.62 -10.93
CA GLY A 49 4.47 27.58 -11.51
C GLY A 49 4.57 28.84 -10.65
N GLY A 50 5.75 29.09 -10.08
CA GLY A 50 6.01 30.25 -9.23
C GLY A 50 6.53 31.43 -10.04
N ASN A 51 5.69 32.44 -10.27
CA ASN A 51 6.17 33.82 -10.41
C ASN A 51 6.36 34.41 -8.99
N ARG A 52 7.31 33.90 -8.20
CA ARG A 52 7.70 34.54 -6.93
C ARG A 52 9.22 34.55 -6.75
N GLU A 53 9.72 35.76 -6.88
CA GLU A 53 11.07 36.24 -6.68
C GLU A 53 11.41 36.31 -5.17
N ALA A 54 12.59 35.77 -4.81
CA ALA A 54 13.46 36.02 -3.64
C ALA A 54 13.01 35.77 -2.16
N LYS A 55 13.98 35.21 -1.40
CA LYS A 55 14.35 35.44 0.03
C LYS A 55 13.96 34.33 1.06
N GLU A 56 14.81 33.31 1.34
CA GLU A 56 15.97 33.18 2.30
C GLU A 56 15.58 32.61 3.71
N PRO A 57 16.49 32.13 4.60
CA PRO A 57 17.72 31.33 4.44
C PRO A 57 17.86 30.13 5.47
N HIS A 58 18.80 29.22 5.20
CA HIS A 58 19.50 28.26 6.11
C HIS A 58 18.73 27.37 7.12
N ALA A 59 18.67 26.05 6.84
CA ALA A 59 19.13 24.97 7.75
C ALA A 59 19.02 23.57 7.11
N ALA A 60 20.18 22.96 6.80
CA ALA A 60 20.46 21.54 6.60
C ALA A 60 19.32 20.59 6.14
N ARG A 61 19.16 20.41 4.83
CA ARG A 61 18.79 19.11 4.23
C ARG A 61 19.72 18.81 3.06
N GLU A 62 20.16 17.56 2.99
CA GLU A 62 21.17 16.99 2.10
C GLU A 62 20.94 17.24 0.60
N PRO A 63 21.99 17.08 -0.26
CA PRO A 63 21.97 17.49 -1.66
C PRO A 63 20.79 16.87 -2.43
N GLN A 64 19.81 17.71 -2.73
CA GLN A 64 18.75 17.41 -3.68
C GLN A 64 19.41 17.24 -5.05
N VAL A 65 19.36 16.01 -5.56
CA VAL A 65 19.72 15.66 -6.93
C VAL A 65 18.89 16.57 -7.85
N ALA A 66 19.59 17.55 -8.46
CA ALA A 66 19.16 18.50 -9.47
C ALA A 66 17.64 18.59 -9.71
N ASP A 67 17.03 19.69 -9.25
CA ASP A 67 15.72 20.14 -9.72
C ASP A 67 15.73 20.13 -11.26
N PRO A 68 15.00 19.21 -11.93
CA PRO A 68 14.78 19.38 -13.35
C PRO A 68 13.80 20.54 -13.43
N CYS A 69 14.29 21.70 -13.87
CA CYS A 69 13.44 22.80 -14.31
C CYS A 69 12.25 22.19 -15.06
N PRO A 70 11.00 22.40 -14.59
CA PRO A 70 9.85 21.73 -15.16
C PRO A 70 9.81 22.06 -16.64
N LYS A 71 9.88 21.01 -17.47
CA LYS A 71 9.83 21.18 -18.92
C LYS A 71 8.53 21.93 -19.25
N PRO A 72 8.50 22.78 -20.28
CA PRO A 72 7.33 23.60 -20.59
C PRO A 72 6.02 22.80 -20.78
N ASN A 73 6.12 21.49 -21.06
CA ASN A 73 4.98 20.59 -21.23
C ASN A 73 4.71 19.68 -20.01
N GLN A 74 5.33 19.95 -18.86
CA GLN A 74 5.17 19.17 -17.65
C GLN A 74 4.23 19.91 -16.69
N THR A 75 3.01 19.41 -16.56
CA THR A 75 1.96 20.03 -15.72
C THR A 75 1.80 19.33 -14.37
N ALA A 76 2.34 18.12 -14.21
CA ALA A 76 2.26 17.34 -12.99
C ALA A 76 3.54 16.52 -12.72
N TYR A 77 3.76 16.14 -11.46
CA TYR A 77 4.90 15.33 -11.01
C TYR A 77 4.47 14.28 -9.98
N ILE A 78 5.27 13.22 -9.87
CA ILE A 78 5.14 12.18 -8.84
C ILE A 78 6.52 12.05 -8.16
N PRO A 79 6.60 12.10 -6.82
CA PRO A 79 7.85 11.88 -6.10
C PRO A 79 8.41 10.46 -6.34
N ALA A 80 9.70 10.36 -6.66
CA ALA A 80 10.35 9.06 -6.83
C ALA A 80 10.40 8.24 -5.53
N SER A 81 10.32 8.89 -4.36
CA SER A 81 10.24 8.23 -3.05
C SER A 81 9.00 7.35 -2.94
N ASP A 82 7.87 7.80 -3.46
CA ASP A 82 6.60 7.11 -3.32
C ASP A 82 6.57 5.86 -4.21
N VAL A 83 7.14 5.98 -5.42
CA VAL A 83 7.35 4.85 -6.33
C VAL A 83 8.25 3.81 -5.68
N LYS A 84 9.42 4.21 -5.19
CA LYS A 84 10.37 3.29 -4.53
C LYS A 84 9.77 2.63 -3.30
N PHE A 85 9.00 3.37 -2.51
CA PHE A 85 8.33 2.85 -1.33
C PHE A 85 7.38 1.71 -1.69
N LEU A 86 6.51 1.92 -2.69
CA LEU A 86 5.55 0.90 -3.13
C LEU A 86 6.24 -0.30 -3.82
N GLU A 87 7.23 -0.05 -4.67
CA GLU A 87 8.01 -1.10 -5.33
C GLU A 87 8.78 -1.97 -4.33
N SER A 88 9.31 -1.38 -3.25
CA SER A 88 9.96 -2.13 -2.17
C SER A 88 9.01 -3.08 -1.44
N GLY A 89 7.71 -2.80 -1.48
CA GLY A 89 6.64 -3.67 -0.99
C GLY A 89 6.15 -4.71 -2.01
N GLY A 90 6.77 -4.82 -3.18
CA GLY A 90 6.39 -5.76 -4.24
C GLY A 90 5.24 -5.29 -5.13
N ALA A 91 4.80 -4.04 -5.00
CA ALA A 91 3.77 -3.47 -5.86
C ALA A 91 4.34 -3.00 -7.20
N ARG A 92 3.49 -3.00 -8.23
CA ARG A 92 3.72 -2.30 -9.50
C ARG A 92 3.01 -0.95 -9.44
N VAL A 93 3.62 0.09 -10.00
CA VAL A 93 3.07 1.45 -9.92
C VAL A 93 2.53 1.92 -11.27
N VAL A 94 1.38 2.58 -11.26
CA VAL A 94 0.81 3.29 -12.42
C VAL A 94 0.52 4.75 -12.06
N PRO A 95 0.91 5.73 -12.87
CA PRO A 95 0.60 7.13 -12.61
C PRO A 95 -0.88 7.42 -12.87
N VAL A 96 -1.53 8.10 -11.92
CA VAL A 96 -2.87 8.64 -12.08
C VAL A 96 -2.75 10.12 -12.44
N MET A 97 -2.89 10.43 -13.73
CA MET A 97 -2.76 11.80 -14.23
C MET A 97 -3.95 12.66 -13.81
N LEU A 98 -3.69 13.96 -13.62
CA LEU A 98 -4.72 14.97 -13.38
C LEU A 98 -5.53 15.26 -14.65
N SER A 99 -6.74 15.78 -14.47
CA SER A 99 -7.58 16.29 -15.56
C SER A 99 -7.98 15.27 -16.63
N GLN A 100 -8.09 13.98 -16.28
CA GLN A 100 -8.70 12.97 -17.16
C GLN A 100 -10.23 13.05 -17.10
N THR A 101 -10.88 12.40 -18.04
CA THR A 101 -12.34 12.26 -18.04
C THR A 101 -12.79 11.28 -16.95
N LEU A 102 -14.06 11.42 -16.51
CA LEU A 102 -14.63 10.49 -15.54
C LEU A 102 -14.59 9.03 -16.03
N GLU A 103 -14.79 8.79 -17.33
CA GLU A 103 -14.77 7.44 -17.90
C GLU A 103 -13.36 6.84 -17.91
N GLU A 104 -12.33 7.64 -18.16
CA GLU A 104 -10.93 7.20 -18.03
C GLU A 104 -10.59 6.87 -16.56
N TYR A 105 -11.03 7.70 -15.61
CA TYR A 105 -10.84 7.41 -14.19
C TYR A 105 -11.56 6.14 -13.75
N LYS A 106 -12.78 5.88 -14.22
CA LYS A 106 -13.50 4.62 -13.93
C LYS A 106 -12.77 3.41 -14.49
N ARG A 107 -12.29 3.50 -15.74
CA ARG A 107 -11.51 2.42 -16.36
C ARG A 107 -10.23 2.15 -15.57
N LEU A 108 -9.53 3.20 -15.17
CA LEU A 108 -8.31 3.10 -14.39
C LEU A 108 -8.57 2.50 -13.01
N PHE A 109 -9.58 3.00 -12.28
CA PHE A 109 -9.97 2.48 -10.97
C PHE A 109 -10.29 0.99 -11.00
N ASN A 110 -11.01 0.53 -12.03
CA ASN A 110 -11.34 -0.89 -12.21
C ASN A 110 -10.15 -1.75 -12.63
N SER A 111 -9.01 -1.14 -12.98
CA SER A 111 -7.79 -1.84 -13.44
C SER A 111 -6.68 -1.92 -12.38
N ILE A 112 -6.79 -1.15 -11.28
CA ILE A 112 -5.81 -1.09 -10.20
C ILE A 112 -6.33 -1.77 -8.93
N ASN A 113 -5.43 -2.10 -8.02
CA ASN A 113 -5.74 -2.76 -6.75
C ASN A 113 -5.88 -1.77 -5.58
N GLY A 114 -5.39 -0.54 -5.75
CA GLY A 114 -5.39 0.52 -4.75
C GLY A 114 -4.75 1.80 -5.28
#